data_AF-A0A421JLX4-F1
#
_entry.id   AF-A0A421JLX4-F1
#
_cell.length_a   1.000
_cell.length_b   1.000
_cell.length_c   1.000
_cell.angle_alpha   90.00
_cell.angle_beta   90.00
_cell.angle_gamma   90.00
#
_symmetry.space_group_name_H-M   'P 1'
#
loop_
_entity.id
_entity.type
_entity.pdbx_description
1 polymer ?
#
loop_
_entity_poly.entity_id
_entity_poly.type
_entity_poly.pdbx_seq_one_letter_code
_entity_poly.pdbx_strand_id
1 'polypeptide(L)'
;MSDAVERKKRNFKTFTFKGVDLKDLVEMPTEEFTKLCSARVRRRFSRGLDSKPMGLIKKLRIARANTQPNEKPATVKTHLRNMVIVPEMIGSVVGVYNGKVFNTVEIKPEMVGHYLGEFSITYTPVRHGRAAMDIQTTIQNEQQVPDITSREQIHPIKEVSFGAVSGMIGKLVEFPFDTIKVRLQSSHSRVSTWQMINSTYQEGFFNGFYKGLKAPLYGACLETAILFSTYNLATTCFVNTLNETSTRKYHSDSLPFWTKCASGGFAGFSASFILTPVELIKCQLQVVNLVSAGNTASYSSLIKSTLRNHGITGLWKGLSSTMAREVIGTAIWFGTYEYINDYYKTAKDPWLKNHDMQLLLSGAMAGVTFNFSMFPVDTIKSNIQTQSIYNNQQGVGFWAVGKSLISKNGGL
;
A
#
# COMPACT_ATOMS: atom_id res chain seq x y z
N MET A 1 -55.89 10.51 31.51
CA MET A 1 -54.86 11.34 30.86
C MET A 1 -53.54 11.00 31.52
N SER A 2 -52.57 10.65 30.68
CA SER A 2 -51.37 9.87 30.95
C SER A 2 -50.36 10.49 31.91
N ASP A 3 -49.86 9.68 32.84
CA ASP A 3 -48.63 9.90 33.60
C ASP A 3 -47.44 10.06 32.64
N ALA A 4 -46.85 11.26 32.62
CA ALA A 4 -45.65 11.53 31.87
C ALA A 4 -44.43 10.97 32.61
N VAL A 5 -43.92 9.83 32.12
CA VAL A 5 -42.67 9.21 32.57
C VAL A 5 -41.50 10.19 32.33
N GLU A 6 -40.93 10.71 33.40
CA GLU A 6 -39.76 11.59 33.38
C GLU A 6 -38.54 10.79 32.85
N ARG A 7 -38.17 11.04 31.58
CA ARG A 7 -37.02 10.38 30.95
C ARG A 7 -35.74 10.82 31.67
N LYS A 8 -35.09 9.90 32.42
CA LYS A 8 -33.73 10.08 32.94
C LYS A 8 -32.81 10.56 31.80
N LYS A 9 -32.31 11.80 31.90
CA LYS A 9 -31.29 12.34 31.00
C LYS A 9 -30.11 11.37 31.00
N ARG A 10 -29.73 10.86 29.81
CA ARG A 10 -28.51 10.07 29.65
C ARG A 10 -27.34 10.96 30.06
N ASN A 11 -26.67 10.64 31.17
CA ASN A 11 -25.44 11.34 31.55
C ASN A 11 -24.38 11.07 30.48
N PHE A 12 -24.09 12.08 29.66
CA PHE A 12 -22.91 12.05 28.80
C PHE A 12 -21.69 11.83 29.70
N LYS A 13 -20.77 10.94 29.29
CA LYS A 13 -19.53 10.70 30.05
C LYS A 13 -18.79 12.02 30.23
N THR A 14 -18.74 12.52 31.46
CA THR A 14 -17.93 13.67 31.84
C THR A 14 -16.47 13.26 31.82
N PHE A 15 -15.60 14.14 31.30
CA PHE A 15 -14.16 13.91 31.37
C PHE A 15 -13.72 13.91 32.83
N THR A 16 -13.03 12.84 33.24
CA THR A 16 -12.43 12.70 34.58
C THR A 16 -10.92 12.64 34.45
N PHE A 17 -10.22 13.49 35.17
CA PHE A 17 -8.75 13.44 35.28
C PHE A 17 -8.38 12.69 36.56
N LYS A 18 -7.91 11.45 36.41
CA LYS A 18 -7.48 10.60 37.55
C LYS A 18 -8.54 10.49 38.67
N GLY A 19 -9.81 10.39 38.27
CA GLY A 19 -10.95 10.27 39.18
C GLY A 19 -11.56 11.59 39.67
N VAL A 20 -11.02 12.74 39.23
CA VAL A 20 -11.58 14.07 39.53
C VAL A 20 -12.38 14.57 38.32
N ASP A 21 -13.61 15.02 38.55
CA ASP A 21 -14.46 15.58 37.49
C ASP A 21 -13.92 16.92 36.98
N LEU A 22 -14.25 17.26 35.72
CA LEU A 22 -13.79 18.49 35.08
C LEU A 22 -14.14 19.78 35.84
N LYS A 23 -15.30 19.84 36.49
CA LYS A 23 -15.74 21.03 37.23
C LYS A 23 -14.83 21.28 38.43
N ASP A 24 -14.64 20.25 39.22
CA ASP A 24 -13.78 20.26 40.41
C ASP A 24 -12.31 20.51 40.01
N LEU A 25 -11.87 19.98 38.87
CA LEU A 25 -10.52 20.16 38.37
C LEU A 25 -10.19 21.62 38.02
N VAL A 26 -11.17 22.40 37.54
CA VAL A 26 -10.99 23.82 37.19
C VAL A 26 -10.94 24.70 38.45
N GLU A 27 -11.65 24.30 39.51
CA GLU A 27 -11.72 25.04 40.78
C GLU A 27 -10.58 24.67 41.75
N MET A 28 -9.90 23.55 41.52
CA MET A 28 -8.83 23.03 42.37
C MET A 28 -7.57 23.93 42.39
N PRO A 29 -6.97 24.18 43.57
CA PRO A 29 -5.70 24.89 43.66
C PRO A 29 -4.55 24.09 43.04
N THR A 30 -3.55 24.81 42.52
CA THR A 30 -2.40 24.20 41.80
C THR A 30 -1.61 23.21 42.67
N GLU A 31 -1.60 23.38 43.99
CA GLU A 31 -0.93 22.48 44.94
C GLU A 31 -1.57 21.09 45.00
N GLU A 32 -2.90 21.02 45.02
CA GLU A 32 -3.64 19.77 45.01
C GLU A 32 -3.56 19.08 43.66
N PHE A 33 -3.67 19.86 42.58
CA PHE A 33 -3.47 19.38 41.22
C PHE A 33 -2.09 18.73 41.03
N THR A 34 -1.06 19.32 41.64
CA THR A 34 0.30 18.79 41.60
C THR A 34 0.39 17.38 42.20
N LYS A 35 -0.33 17.10 43.29
CA LYS A 35 -0.35 15.77 43.93
C LYS A 35 -0.93 14.69 43.01
N LEU A 36 -1.89 15.05 42.16
CA LEU A 36 -2.50 14.15 41.19
C LEU A 36 -1.58 13.87 40.00
N CYS A 37 -0.63 14.75 39.68
CA CYS A 37 0.21 14.65 38.50
C CYS A 37 1.35 13.61 38.60
N SER A 38 1.97 13.27 37.46
CA SER A 38 3.11 12.34 37.42
C SER A 38 4.33 12.89 38.18
N ALA A 39 5.26 12.02 38.58
CA ALA A 39 6.46 12.41 39.34
C ALA A 39 7.29 13.51 38.65
N ARG A 40 7.36 13.51 37.32
CA ARG A 40 8.06 14.53 36.53
C ARG A 40 7.46 15.92 36.71
N VAL A 41 6.13 16.00 36.62
CA VAL A 41 5.37 17.25 36.80
C VAL A 41 5.49 17.73 38.24
N ARG A 42 5.32 16.83 39.22
CA ARG A 42 5.50 17.11 40.65
C ARG A 42 6.86 17.74 40.97
N ARG A 43 7.94 17.15 40.45
CA ARG A 43 9.30 17.70 40.61
C ARG A 43 9.44 19.09 40.00
N ARG A 44 8.77 19.35 38.87
CA ARG A 44 8.81 20.67 38.22
C ARG A 44 8.15 21.74 39.10
N PHE A 45 6.96 21.46 39.64
CA PHE A 45 6.27 22.37 40.55
C PHE A 45 7.00 22.55 41.89
N SER A 46 7.60 21.49 42.44
CA SER A 46 8.38 21.58 43.69
C SER A 46 9.63 22.48 43.58
N ARG A 47 10.15 22.66 42.36
CA ARG A 47 11.29 23.56 42.08
C ARG A 47 10.86 25.02 41.86
N GLY A 48 9.56 25.30 41.94
CA GLY A 48 8.97 26.59 41.60
C GLY A 48 8.80 26.78 40.09
N LEU A 49 7.73 27.49 39.72
CA LEU A 49 7.57 28.02 38.37
C LEU A 49 8.32 29.35 38.28
N ASP A 50 9.22 29.45 37.30
CA ASP A 50 9.93 30.69 36.97
C ASP A 50 8.93 31.82 36.61
N SER A 51 9.36 33.08 36.62
CA SER A 51 8.46 34.23 36.40
C SER A 51 7.80 34.22 35.01
N LYS A 52 8.48 33.61 34.03
CA LYS A 52 8.02 33.48 32.63
C LYS A 52 6.75 32.63 32.49
N PRO A 53 6.67 31.39 33.02
CA PRO A 53 5.44 30.62 33.16
C PRO A 53 4.24 31.38 33.76
N MET A 54 4.44 32.10 34.87
CA MET A 54 3.38 32.87 35.52
C MET A 54 2.90 34.02 34.64
N GLY A 55 3.82 34.67 33.91
CA GLY A 55 3.48 35.68 32.91
C GLY A 55 2.61 35.13 31.77
N LEU A 56 2.82 33.90 31.33
CA LEU A 56 1.98 33.24 30.32
C LEU A 56 0.56 32.99 30.86
N ILE A 57 0.44 32.44 32.08
CA ILE A 57 -0.86 32.20 32.72
C ILE A 57 -1.63 33.53 32.86
N LYS A 58 -0.98 34.60 33.29
CA LYS A 58 -1.60 35.93 33.40
C LYS A 58 -2.13 36.43 32.04
N LYS A 59 -1.35 36.26 30.96
CA LYS A 59 -1.79 36.63 29.60
C LYS A 59 -2.99 35.81 29.13
N LEU A 60 -3.02 34.51 29.42
CA LEU A 60 -4.16 33.64 29.09
C LEU A 60 -5.41 34.02 29.89
N ARG A 61 -5.26 34.39 31.17
CA ARG A 61 -6.37 34.88 32.01
C ARG A 61 -7.00 36.15 31.43
N ILE A 62 -6.17 37.10 31.00
CA ILE A 62 -6.64 38.35 30.37
C ILE A 62 -7.33 38.05 29.03
N ALA A 63 -6.72 37.20 28.19
CA ALA A 63 -7.30 36.81 26.91
C ALA A 63 -8.68 36.15 27.08
N ARG A 64 -8.82 35.25 28.06
CA ARG A 64 -10.08 34.56 28.37
C ARG A 64 -11.14 35.53 28.93
N ALA A 65 -10.74 36.46 29.79
CA ALA A 65 -11.66 37.46 30.36
C ALA A 65 -12.20 38.45 29.33
N ASN A 66 -11.41 38.79 28.31
CA ASN A 66 -11.78 39.73 27.24
C ASN A 66 -12.61 39.09 26.11
N THR A 67 -12.96 37.82 26.21
CA THR A 67 -13.66 37.09 25.14
C THR A 67 -15.18 37.15 25.33
N GLN A 68 -15.93 37.39 24.26
CA GLN A 68 -17.39 37.37 24.31
C GLN A 68 -17.90 35.93 24.57
N PRO A 69 -19.04 35.76 25.25
CA PRO A 69 -19.63 34.44 25.45
C PRO A 69 -19.84 33.76 24.08
N ASN A 70 -19.31 32.54 23.94
CA ASN A 70 -19.36 31.69 22.74
C ASN A 70 -18.29 31.90 21.65
N GLU A 71 -17.36 32.85 21.80
CA GLU A 71 -16.21 32.99 20.91
C GLU A 71 -14.94 32.35 21.49
N LYS A 72 -13.99 31.99 20.62
CA LYS A 72 -12.70 31.44 21.05
C LYS A 72 -11.76 32.58 21.50
N PRO A 73 -11.03 32.43 22.62
CA PRO A 73 -10.11 33.46 23.07
C PRO A 73 -9.00 33.76 22.07
N ALA A 74 -8.52 35.00 22.08
CA ALA A 74 -7.40 35.43 21.24
C ALA A 74 -6.15 34.55 21.46
N THR A 75 -5.49 34.15 20.38
CA THR A 75 -4.34 33.25 20.44
C THR A 75 -3.14 33.93 21.10
N VAL A 76 -2.68 33.38 22.23
CA VAL A 76 -1.48 33.87 22.92
C VAL A 76 -0.26 33.10 22.44
N LYS A 77 0.68 33.80 21.78
CA LYS A 77 1.92 33.20 21.27
C LYS A 77 2.96 33.03 22.37
N THR A 78 3.63 31.87 22.41
CA THR A 78 4.66 31.55 23.40
C THR A 78 5.77 30.67 22.84
N HIS A 79 6.99 30.88 23.36
CA HIS A 79 8.14 30.00 23.17
C HIS A 79 8.32 29.01 24.33
N LEU A 80 7.48 29.08 25.37
CA LEU A 80 7.58 28.24 26.57
C LEU A 80 7.06 26.82 26.32
N ARG A 81 7.83 26.03 25.58
CA ARG A 81 7.51 24.62 25.27
C ARG A 81 7.58 23.71 26.51
N ASN A 82 8.32 24.11 27.53
CA ASN A 82 8.50 23.38 28.80
C ASN A 82 7.46 23.73 29.87
N MET A 83 6.39 24.45 29.50
CA MET A 83 5.28 24.75 30.40
C MET A 83 4.35 23.53 30.50
N VAL A 84 3.97 23.17 31.73
CA VAL A 84 2.96 22.14 32.00
C VAL A 84 1.58 22.78 31.87
N ILE A 85 0.65 22.09 31.22
CA ILE A 85 -0.74 22.53 31.11
C ILE A 85 -1.44 22.35 32.45
N VAL A 86 -1.87 23.47 33.04
CA VAL A 86 -2.59 23.58 34.31
C VAL A 86 -4.10 23.68 34.03
N PRO A 87 -4.99 23.20 34.92
CA PRO A 87 -6.45 23.24 34.69
C PRO A 87 -7.01 24.63 34.33
N GLU A 88 -6.44 25.71 34.86
CA GLU A 88 -6.85 27.08 34.50
C GLU A 88 -6.71 27.41 33.00
N MET A 89 -5.83 26.70 32.29
CA MET A 89 -5.54 26.91 30.87
C MET A 89 -6.59 26.26 29.94
N ILE A 90 -7.48 25.41 30.48
CA ILE A 90 -8.52 24.73 29.69
C ILE A 90 -9.40 25.76 28.97
N GLY A 91 -9.61 25.56 27.67
CA GLY A 91 -10.39 26.46 26.82
C GLY A 91 -9.63 27.68 26.29
N SER A 92 -8.34 27.82 26.62
CA SER A 92 -7.50 28.86 26.03
C SER A 92 -6.85 28.39 24.72
N VAL A 93 -6.52 29.34 23.84
CA VAL A 93 -5.82 29.07 22.57
C VAL A 93 -4.37 29.56 22.66
N VAL A 94 -3.40 28.64 22.55
CA VAL A 94 -1.97 28.92 22.72
C VAL A 94 -1.21 28.64 21.43
N GLY A 95 -0.52 29.64 20.91
CA GLY A 95 0.40 29.46 19.78
C GLY A 95 1.77 29.00 20.28
N VAL A 96 2.13 27.74 20.08
CA VAL A 96 3.41 27.17 20.55
C VAL A 96 4.42 27.14 19.39
N TYR A 97 5.54 27.84 19.55
CA TYR A 97 6.58 27.91 18.52
C TYR A 97 7.31 26.56 18.33
N ASN A 98 7.35 26.05 17.10
CA ASN A 98 8.03 24.79 16.76
C ASN A 98 9.41 24.97 16.10
N GLY A 99 9.96 26.19 16.08
CA GLY A 99 11.23 26.51 15.40
C GLY A 99 11.07 27.09 14.00
N LYS A 100 9.86 27.06 13.42
CA LYS A 100 9.55 27.72 12.14
C LYS A 100 8.27 28.55 12.22
N VAL A 101 7.20 27.96 12.76
CA VAL A 101 5.86 28.57 12.85
C VAL A 101 5.30 28.44 14.26
N PHE A 102 4.29 29.25 14.57
CA PHE A 102 3.51 29.10 15.80
C PHE A 102 2.33 28.18 15.52
N ASN A 103 2.38 26.96 16.04
CA ASN A 103 1.26 26.03 15.94
C ASN A 103 0.19 26.42 16.96
N THR A 104 -1.02 26.69 16.47
CA THR A 104 -2.17 27.07 17.31
C THR A 104 -2.76 25.82 17.96
N VAL A 105 -2.60 25.71 19.28
CA VAL A 105 -3.10 24.60 20.09
C VAL A 105 -4.24 25.09 20.97
N GLU A 106 -5.42 24.51 20.79
CA GLU A 106 -6.58 24.70 21.67
C GLU A 106 -6.46 23.74 22.85
N ILE A 107 -6.42 24.27 24.08
CA ILE A 107 -6.18 23.46 25.27
C ILE A 107 -7.46 22.73 25.67
N LYS A 108 -7.48 21.41 25.42
CA LYS A 108 -8.55 20.49 25.82
C LYS A 108 -8.29 19.92 27.23
N PRO A 109 -9.33 19.48 27.96
CA PRO A 109 -9.18 18.83 29.27
C PRO A 109 -8.21 17.63 29.28
N GLU A 110 -8.16 16.87 28.19
CA GLU A 110 -7.27 15.70 28.02
C GLU A 110 -5.78 16.07 28.03
N MET A 111 -5.45 17.33 27.74
CA MET A 111 -4.07 17.82 27.66
C MET A 111 -3.50 18.22 29.02
N VAL A 112 -4.31 18.23 30.07
CA VAL A 112 -3.90 18.64 31.42
C VAL A 112 -2.80 17.70 31.94
N GLY A 113 -1.74 18.29 32.50
CA GLY A 113 -0.57 17.55 33.00
C GLY A 113 0.49 17.20 31.93
N HIS A 114 0.22 17.47 30.65
CA HIS A 114 1.20 17.37 29.58
C HIS A 114 1.99 18.68 29.39
N TYR A 115 3.12 18.61 28.68
CA TYR A 115 3.90 19.80 28.32
C TYR A 115 3.41 20.41 27.00
N LEU A 116 3.34 21.75 26.92
CA LEU A 116 2.94 22.46 25.70
C LEU A 116 3.75 22.05 24.46
N GLY A 117 5.04 21.73 24.64
CA GLY A 117 5.93 21.29 23.57
C GLY A 117 5.57 19.93 22.95
N GLU A 118 4.80 19.09 23.64
CA GLU A 118 4.35 17.79 23.13
C GLU A 118 3.33 17.96 22.00
N PHE A 119 2.54 19.05 22.03
CA PHE A 119 1.54 19.37 21.01
C PHE A 119 2.09 20.23 19.86
N SER A 120 3.38 20.56 19.90
CA SER A 120 4.06 21.34 18.87
C SER A 120 5.47 20.79 18.67
N ILE A 121 5.53 19.72 17.87
CA ILE A 121 6.74 18.94 17.60
C ILE A 121 7.69 19.77 16.70
N THR A 122 8.98 19.80 17.05
CA THR A 122 10.04 20.55 16.34
C THR A 122 10.61 19.86 15.11
N TYR A 123 10.22 18.60 14.88
CA TYR A 123 10.69 17.79 13.78
C TYR A 123 9.48 17.15 13.10
N THR A 124 9.63 16.87 11.82
CA THR A 124 8.70 15.99 11.11
C THR A 124 9.08 14.55 11.49
N PRO A 125 8.25 13.81 12.24
CA PRO A 125 8.57 12.43 12.55
C PRO A 125 8.77 11.65 11.26
N VAL A 126 9.91 10.97 11.16
CA VAL A 126 10.22 10.08 10.04
C VAL A 126 9.27 8.90 10.17
N ARG A 127 8.16 8.95 9.44
CA ARG A 127 7.30 7.79 9.24
C ARG A 127 8.02 6.91 8.25
N HIS A 128 8.37 5.69 8.65
CA HIS A 128 8.83 4.69 7.69
C HIS A 128 7.70 4.51 6.67
N GLY A 129 7.98 4.88 5.42
CA GLY A 129 7.05 4.71 4.31
C GLY A 129 6.74 3.24 4.18
N ARG A 130 5.46 2.90 4.34
CA ARG A 130 4.93 1.59 4.01
C ARG A 130 5.10 1.37 2.53
N ALA A 131 5.78 0.29 2.16
CA ALA A 131 5.69 -0.25 0.82
C ALA A 131 4.37 -1.03 0.74
N ALA A 132 3.57 -0.69 -0.27
CA ALA A 132 2.36 -1.40 -0.70
C ALA A 132 1.18 -1.40 0.29
N MET A 133 0.11 -0.72 -0.13
CA MET A 133 -1.29 -1.04 0.15
C MET A 133 -1.62 -1.34 1.62
N ASP A 134 -1.74 -0.26 2.39
CA ASP A 134 -2.83 -0.04 3.33
C ASP A 134 -2.67 1.39 3.87
N ILE A 135 -3.55 2.29 3.40
CA ILE A 135 -4.00 3.35 4.30
C ILE A 135 -4.74 2.53 5.41
N GLN A 136 -4.57 2.86 6.69
CA GLN A 136 -5.45 2.41 7.81
C GLN A 136 -4.83 2.80 9.16
N THR A 137 -3.60 3.34 9.19
CA THR A 137 -2.96 3.65 10.49
C THR A 137 -2.56 5.11 10.64
N THR A 138 -3.23 5.99 9.91
CA THR A 138 -3.21 7.45 10.15
C THR A 138 -4.44 7.93 10.95
N ILE A 139 -5.54 7.18 11.03
CA ILE A 139 -6.83 7.72 11.50
C ILE A 139 -7.24 7.23 12.91
N GLN A 140 -6.31 7.18 13.87
CA GLN A 140 -6.72 7.13 15.29
C GLN A 140 -6.21 8.28 16.15
N ASN A 141 -5.42 9.22 15.61
CA ASN A 141 -4.95 10.38 16.37
C ASN A 141 -5.05 11.73 15.63
N GLU A 142 -5.97 11.87 14.68
CA GLU A 142 -6.26 13.17 14.04
C GLU A 142 -7.72 13.59 14.27
N GLN A 143 -8.00 14.06 15.48
CA GLN A 143 -8.99 15.12 15.68
C GLN A 143 -8.26 16.47 15.63
N GLN A 144 -7.83 16.86 14.43
CA GLN A 144 -7.53 18.25 14.09
C GLN A 144 -8.29 18.61 12.81
N VAL A 145 -8.94 19.78 12.85
CA VAL A 145 -9.81 20.37 11.83
C VAL A 145 -9.14 20.31 10.45
N PRO A 146 -9.87 19.93 9.37
CA PRO A 146 -9.24 19.80 8.05
C PRO A 146 -8.87 21.17 7.51
N ASP A 147 -7.58 21.38 7.28
CA ASP A 147 -7.09 22.49 6.49
C ASP A 147 -7.32 22.16 5.00
N ILE A 148 -8.15 22.99 4.36
CA ILE A 148 -8.60 22.85 2.99
C ILE A 148 -7.43 23.31 2.11
N THR A 149 -6.54 22.40 1.68
CA THR A 149 -5.64 22.49 0.48
C THR A 149 -4.34 21.66 0.57
N SER A 150 -4.20 20.68 1.46
CA SER A 150 -3.07 19.73 1.36
C SER A 150 -3.41 18.59 0.41
N ARG A 151 -3.01 18.71 -0.87
CA ARG A 151 -2.96 17.55 -1.79
C ARG A 151 -2.02 16.51 -1.16
N GLU A 152 -2.54 15.32 -0.88
CA GLU A 152 -1.75 14.17 -0.43
C GLU A 152 -0.76 13.78 -1.55
N GLN A 153 0.44 14.37 -1.54
CA GLN A 153 1.51 14.01 -2.47
C GLN A 153 2.34 12.89 -1.85
N ILE A 154 1.83 11.67 -1.97
CA ILE A 154 2.63 10.45 -1.84
C ILE A 154 3.70 10.52 -2.95
N HIS A 155 5.00 10.46 -2.61
CA HIS A 155 6.08 10.56 -3.60
C HIS A 155 6.06 9.33 -4.53
N PRO A 156 5.51 9.43 -5.76
CA PRO A 156 5.30 8.26 -6.63
C PRO A 156 6.61 7.57 -7.01
N ILE A 157 7.70 8.32 -7.04
CA ILE A 157 9.05 7.82 -7.38
C ILE A 157 9.57 6.83 -6.32
N LYS A 158 9.26 7.03 -5.04
CA LYS A 158 9.72 6.14 -3.96
C LYS A 158 8.99 4.80 -4.01
N GLU A 159 7.69 4.82 -4.25
CA GLU A 159 6.89 3.58 -4.34
C GLU A 159 7.25 2.78 -5.59
N VAL A 160 7.42 3.45 -6.72
CA VAL A 160 7.85 2.82 -7.97
C VAL A 160 9.22 2.18 -7.82
N SER A 161 10.17 2.85 -7.16
CA SER A 161 11.52 2.30 -6.97
C SER A 161 11.55 1.11 -6.01
N PHE A 162 10.82 1.16 -4.89
CA PHE A 162 10.73 0.00 -3.98
C PHE A 162 9.95 -1.16 -4.61
N GLY A 163 8.88 -0.87 -5.36
CA GLY A 163 8.14 -1.85 -6.13
C GLY A 163 9.00 -2.55 -7.19
N ALA A 164 9.80 -1.78 -7.92
CA ALA A 164 10.75 -2.31 -8.91
C ALA A 164 11.82 -3.22 -8.29
N VAL A 165 12.41 -2.82 -7.16
CA VAL A 165 13.39 -3.64 -6.43
C VAL A 165 12.75 -4.92 -5.89
N SER A 166 11.56 -4.83 -5.32
CA SER A 166 10.79 -5.98 -4.86
C SER A 166 10.50 -6.96 -6.02
N GLY A 167 10.05 -6.46 -7.17
CA GLY A 167 9.79 -7.26 -8.37
C GLY A 167 11.04 -7.97 -8.89
N MET A 168 12.19 -7.30 -8.89
CA MET A 168 13.48 -7.90 -9.28
C MET A 168 13.87 -9.04 -8.33
N ILE A 169 13.79 -8.83 -7.02
CA ILE A 169 14.11 -9.86 -6.02
C ILE A 169 13.15 -11.05 -6.16
N GLY A 170 11.86 -10.79 -6.32
CA GLY A 170 10.87 -11.84 -6.60
C GLY A 170 11.24 -12.67 -7.82
N LYS A 171 11.61 -12.01 -8.93
CA LYS A 171 12.02 -12.71 -10.15
C LYS A 171 13.30 -13.52 -9.98
N LEU A 172 14.27 -13.04 -9.19
CA LEU A 172 15.50 -13.78 -8.89
C LEU A 172 15.22 -15.12 -8.17
N VAL A 173 14.24 -15.13 -7.28
CA VAL A 173 13.81 -16.34 -6.55
C VAL A 173 12.98 -17.25 -7.45
N GLU A 174 12.11 -16.69 -8.30
CA GLU A 174 11.20 -17.44 -9.18
C GLU A 174 11.90 -18.06 -10.41
N PHE A 175 12.94 -17.40 -10.94
CA PHE A 175 13.61 -17.77 -12.19
C PHE A 175 14.08 -19.25 -12.29
N PRO A 176 14.70 -19.87 -11.28
CA PRO A 176 15.07 -21.28 -11.35
C PRO A 176 13.85 -22.20 -11.51
N PHE A 177 12.73 -21.90 -10.85
CA PHE A 177 11.49 -22.67 -10.97
C PHE A 177 10.85 -22.49 -12.35
N ASP A 178 10.84 -21.26 -12.87
CA ASP A 178 10.40 -20.94 -14.23
C ASP A 178 11.20 -21.74 -15.27
N THR A 179 12.53 -21.82 -15.09
CA THR A 179 13.42 -22.54 -16.01
C THR A 179 13.12 -24.04 -16.01
N ILE A 180 12.94 -24.66 -14.84
CA ILE A 180 12.55 -26.08 -14.74
C ILE A 180 11.17 -26.31 -15.37
N LYS A 181 10.20 -25.45 -15.06
CA LYS A 181 8.83 -25.53 -15.60
C LYS A 181 8.84 -25.55 -17.13
N VAL A 182 9.56 -24.62 -17.75
CA VAL A 182 9.60 -24.50 -19.22
C VAL A 182 10.34 -25.69 -19.86
N ARG A 183 11.45 -26.15 -19.25
CA ARG A 183 12.17 -27.36 -19.70
C ARG A 183 11.26 -28.60 -19.66
N LEU A 184 10.48 -28.75 -18.58
CA LEU A 184 9.54 -29.85 -18.41
C LEU A 184 8.36 -29.78 -19.40
N GLN A 185 7.83 -28.58 -19.66
CA GLN A 185 6.75 -28.38 -20.62
C GLN A 185 7.20 -28.60 -22.08
N SER A 186 8.48 -28.42 -22.37
CA SER A 186 9.05 -28.57 -23.72
C SER A 186 9.65 -29.95 -23.98
N SER A 187 9.87 -30.76 -22.94
CA SER A 187 10.43 -32.10 -23.09
C SER A 187 9.41 -33.02 -23.75
N HIS A 188 9.79 -33.62 -24.89
CA HIS A 188 8.95 -34.56 -25.63
C HIS A 188 8.85 -35.94 -24.93
N SER A 189 9.79 -36.22 -24.02
CA SER A 189 9.80 -37.42 -23.18
C SER A 189 9.19 -37.12 -21.81
N ARG A 190 8.48 -38.10 -21.21
CA ARG A 190 8.00 -38.00 -19.83
C ARG A 190 9.18 -38.12 -18.87
N VAL A 191 9.76 -36.99 -18.49
CA VAL A 191 10.82 -36.89 -17.47
C VAL A 191 10.21 -36.43 -16.15
N SER A 192 10.70 -36.99 -15.05
CA SER A 192 10.32 -36.53 -13.71
C SER A 192 10.96 -35.17 -13.40
N THR A 193 10.29 -34.33 -12.61
CA THR A 193 10.80 -33.02 -12.17
C THR A 193 12.19 -33.14 -11.53
N TRP A 194 12.40 -34.18 -10.73
CA TRP A 194 13.69 -34.45 -10.09
C TRP A 194 14.81 -34.77 -11.09
N GLN A 195 14.49 -35.55 -12.14
CA GLN A 195 15.45 -35.86 -13.20
C GLN A 195 15.82 -34.59 -13.98
N MET A 196 14.84 -33.72 -14.23
CA MET A 196 15.08 -32.44 -14.91
C MET A 196 15.96 -31.51 -14.08
N ILE A 197 15.74 -31.44 -12.76
CA ILE A 197 16.58 -30.65 -11.84
C ILE A 197 18.02 -31.17 -11.86
N ASN A 198 18.21 -32.48 -11.76
CA ASN A 198 19.55 -33.08 -11.75
C ASN A 198 20.28 -32.85 -13.09
N SER A 199 19.59 -33.02 -14.22
CA SER A 199 20.13 -32.74 -15.54
C SER A 199 20.54 -31.27 -15.69
N THR A 200 19.69 -30.34 -15.24
CA THR A 200 19.97 -28.90 -15.27
C THR A 200 21.14 -28.52 -14.36
N TYR A 201 21.30 -29.22 -13.22
CA TYR A 201 22.44 -29.02 -12.33
C TYR A 201 23.76 -29.49 -12.95
N GLN A 202 23.74 -30.56 -13.77
CA GLN A 202 24.94 -31.05 -14.47
C GLN A 202 25.45 -30.08 -15.55
N GLU A 203 24.59 -29.21 -16.10
CA GLU A 203 25.01 -28.09 -16.97
C GLU A 203 25.72 -26.95 -16.20
N GLY A 204 25.75 -27.03 -14.86
CA GLY A 204 26.30 -26.04 -13.94
C GLY A 204 25.23 -25.12 -13.34
N PHE A 205 25.38 -24.74 -12.06
CA PHE A 205 24.34 -24.00 -11.32
C PHE A 205 23.90 -22.69 -12.01
N PHE A 206 24.83 -21.79 -12.30
CA PHE A 206 24.50 -20.50 -12.94
C PHE A 206 24.15 -20.65 -14.43
N ASN A 207 24.82 -21.58 -15.13
CA ASN A 207 24.63 -21.80 -16.56
C ASN A 207 23.35 -22.59 -16.89
N GLY A 208 22.88 -23.43 -15.98
CA GLY A 208 21.65 -24.19 -16.09
C GLY A 208 20.43 -23.37 -15.65
N PHE A 209 20.43 -22.89 -14.39
CA PHE A 209 19.25 -22.27 -13.77
C PHE A 209 19.07 -20.78 -14.08
N TYR A 210 20.15 -20.02 -14.30
CA TYR A 210 20.10 -18.56 -14.43
C TYR A 210 20.45 -18.02 -15.82
N LYS A 211 20.62 -18.90 -16.81
CA LYS A 211 20.88 -18.53 -18.19
C LYS A 211 19.67 -17.80 -18.79
N GLY A 212 19.88 -16.54 -19.18
CA GLY A 212 18.82 -15.68 -19.69
C GLY A 212 18.05 -14.91 -18.62
N LEU A 213 18.59 -14.75 -17.41
CA LEU A 213 17.94 -13.98 -16.35
C LEU A 213 17.76 -12.48 -16.67
N LYS A 214 18.66 -11.89 -17.47
CA LYS A 214 18.73 -10.43 -17.67
C LYS A 214 17.44 -9.81 -18.20
N ALA A 215 16.86 -10.32 -19.29
CA ALA A 215 15.64 -9.71 -19.84
C ALA A 215 14.40 -9.88 -18.94
N PRO A 216 14.14 -11.04 -18.32
CA PRO A 216 13.12 -11.18 -17.27
C PRO A 216 13.29 -10.19 -16.12
N LEU A 217 14.52 -9.90 -15.70
CA LEU A 217 14.80 -8.96 -14.62
C LEU A 217 14.42 -7.53 -15.00
N TYR A 218 14.80 -7.08 -16.20
CA TYR A 218 14.36 -5.78 -16.72
C TYR A 218 12.85 -5.72 -16.96
N GLY A 219 12.26 -6.83 -17.42
CA GLY A 219 10.82 -6.99 -17.58
C GLY A 219 10.06 -6.79 -16.29
N ALA A 220 10.45 -7.51 -15.24
CA ALA A 220 9.81 -7.43 -13.92
C ALA A 220 9.92 -6.02 -13.32
N CYS A 221 11.05 -5.34 -13.51
CA CYS A 221 11.24 -3.95 -13.08
C CYS A 221 10.26 -2.99 -13.77
N LEU A 222 10.13 -3.09 -15.10
CA LEU A 222 9.20 -2.25 -15.86
C LEU A 222 7.74 -2.58 -15.52
N GLU A 223 7.39 -3.87 -15.47
CA GLU A 223 6.06 -4.35 -15.16
C GLU A 223 5.57 -3.83 -13.81
N THR A 224 6.35 -4.03 -12.75
CA THR A 224 5.98 -3.57 -11.41
C THR A 224 5.90 -2.05 -11.32
N ALA A 225 6.80 -1.32 -11.97
CA ALA A 225 6.76 0.14 -12.00
C ALA A 225 5.45 0.67 -12.62
N ILE A 226 5.02 0.10 -13.75
CA ILE A 226 3.80 0.49 -14.44
C ILE A 226 2.57 0.04 -13.66
N LEU A 227 2.59 -1.20 -13.17
CA LEU A 227 1.48 -1.77 -12.40
C LEU A 227 1.13 -0.88 -11.21
N PHE A 228 2.12 -0.54 -10.37
CA PHE A 228 1.88 0.32 -9.21
C PHE A 228 1.51 1.76 -9.60
N SER A 229 2.18 2.33 -10.61
CA SER A 229 1.86 3.70 -11.07
C SER A 229 0.43 3.82 -11.58
N THR A 230 0.02 2.90 -12.46
CA THR A 230 -1.32 2.90 -13.02
C THR A 230 -2.37 2.55 -11.98
N TYR A 231 -2.07 1.62 -11.06
CA TYR A 231 -2.97 1.29 -9.96
C TYR A 231 -3.24 2.51 -9.07
N ASN A 232 -2.19 3.25 -8.69
CA ASN A 232 -2.32 4.45 -7.86
C ASN A 232 -3.12 5.55 -8.56
N LEU A 233 -2.87 5.75 -9.87
CA LEU A 233 -3.62 6.71 -10.68
C LEU A 233 -5.10 6.33 -10.80
N ALA A 234 -5.39 5.06 -11.09
CA ALA A 234 -6.76 4.55 -11.19
C ALA A 234 -7.51 4.70 -9.87
N THR A 235 -6.88 4.28 -8.77
CA THR A 235 -7.44 4.38 -7.42
C THR A 235 -7.74 5.84 -7.05
N THR A 236 -6.81 6.76 -7.33
CA THR A 236 -7.01 8.20 -7.09
C THR A 236 -8.16 8.77 -7.92
N CYS A 237 -8.25 8.38 -9.19
CA CYS A 237 -9.34 8.79 -10.07
C CYS A 237 -10.70 8.32 -9.51
N PHE A 238 -10.81 7.04 -9.15
CA PHE A 238 -12.03 6.49 -8.57
C PHE A 238 -12.42 7.16 -7.25
N VAL A 239 -11.47 7.42 -6.35
CA VAL A 239 -11.74 8.15 -5.09
C VAL A 239 -12.33 9.52 -5.39
N ASN A 240 -11.73 10.27 -6.31
CA ASN A 240 -12.21 11.61 -6.66
C ASN A 240 -13.60 11.58 -7.29
N THR A 241 -13.83 10.68 -8.25
CA THR A 241 -15.14 10.53 -8.91
C THR A 241 -16.24 10.08 -7.94
N LEU A 242 -15.94 9.13 -7.04
CA LEU A 242 -16.91 8.67 -6.04
C LEU A 242 -17.19 9.72 -4.98
N ASN A 243 -16.20 10.54 -4.61
CA ASN A 243 -16.38 11.65 -3.68
C ASN A 243 -17.18 12.82 -4.27
N GLU A 244 -17.10 13.02 -5.59
CA GLU A 244 -17.91 14.03 -6.29
C GLU A 244 -19.38 13.58 -6.43
N THR A 245 -19.60 12.28 -6.60
CA THR A 245 -20.94 11.71 -6.85
C THR A 245 -21.69 11.31 -5.57
N SER A 246 -20.98 11.04 -4.46
CA SER A 246 -21.58 10.51 -3.23
C SER A 246 -21.49 11.49 -2.06
N THR A 247 -22.55 11.58 -1.24
CA THR A 247 -22.56 12.35 0.00
C THR A 247 -21.61 11.80 1.08
N ARG A 248 -21.09 10.58 0.90
CA ARG A 248 -20.11 9.94 1.78
C ARG A 248 -18.70 10.18 1.26
N LYS A 249 -17.81 10.73 2.11
CA LYS A 249 -16.38 10.85 1.80
C LYS A 249 -15.71 9.47 1.86
N TYR A 250 -15.31 8.96 0.71
CA TYR A 250 -14.42 7.81 0.54
C TYR A 250 -12.96 8.24 0.67
N HIS A 251 -12.22 7.54 1.51
CA HIS A 251 -10.76 7.50 1.47
C HIS A 251 -10.31 6.25 0.71
N SER A 252 -9.06 6.25 0.25
CA SER A 252 -8.49 5.19 -0.59
C SER A 252 -8.57 3.79 0.07
N ASP A 253 -8.68 3.68 1.40
CA ASP A 253 -8.97 2.40 2.10
C ASP A 253 -10.39 1.91 2.05
N SER A 254 -11.31 2.86 2.12
CA SER A 254 -12.74 2.60 2.25
C SER A 254 -13.39 2.40 0.89
N LEU A 255 -12.59 2.27 -0.17
CA LEU A 255 -13.07 2.02 -1.51
C LEU A 255 -13.81 0.67 -1.54
N PRO A 256 -14.95 0.62 -2.25
CA PRO A 256 -15.63 -0.64 -2.49
C PRO A 256 -14.70 -1.68 -3.14
N PHE A 257 -14.89 -2.94 -2.79
CA PHE A 257 -14.15 -4.08 -3.33
C PHE A 257 -14.03 -4.07 -4.85
N TRP A 258 -15.13 -3.79 -5.56
CA TRP A 258 -15.16 -3.74 -7.02
C TRP A 258 -14.24 -2.66 -7.58
N THR A 259 -14.04 -1.55 -6.87
CA THR A 259 -13.21 -0.42 -7.31
C THR A 259 -11.74 -0.78 -7.27
N LYS A 260 -11.34 -1.51 -6.22
CA LYS A 260 -9.99 -2.05 -6.09
C LYS A 260 -9.70 -3.09 -7.17
N CYS A 261 -10.65 -3.99 -7.44
CA CYS A 261 -10.55 -4.96 -8.53
C CYS A 261 -10.47 -4.27 -9.91
N ALA A 262 -11.30 -3.26 -10.16
CA ALA A 262 -11.30 -2.50 -11.41
C ALA A 262 -10.00 -1.71 -11.62
N SER A 263 -9.46 -1.12 -10.55
CA SER A 263 -8.15 -0.46 -10.56
C SER A 263 -7.02 -1.44 -10.85
N GLY A 264 -7.08 -2.64 -10.26
CA GLY A 264 -6.18 -3.75 -10.56
C GLY A 264 -6.25 -4.20 -12.02
N GLY A 265 -7.46 -4.38 -12.56
CA GLY A 265 -7.67 -4.73 -13.96
C GLY A 265 -7.15 -3.66 -14.93
N PHE A 266 -7.36 -2.38 -14.64
CA PHE A 266 -6.81 -1.27 -15.44
C PHE A 266 -5.27 -1.22 -15.37
N ALA A 267 -4.69 -1.48 -14.19
CA ALA A 267 -3.24 -1.60 -14.04
C ALA A 267 -2.68 -2.76 -14.89
N GLY A 268 -3.34 -3.93 -14.89
CA GLY A 268 -2.98 -5.08 -15.72
C GLY A 268 -3.10 -4.78 -17.23
N PHE A 269 -4.14 -4.04 -17.63
CA PHE A 269 -4.31 -3.57 -19.01
C PHE A 269 -3.13 -2.70 -19.47
N SER A 270 -2.73 -1.71 -18.65
CA SER A 270 -1.59 -0.85 -18.98
C SER A 270 -0.26 -1.61 -18.97
N ALA A 271 -0.04 -2.48 -17.99
CA ALA A 271 1.16 -3.31 -17.90
C ALA A 271 1.32 -4.22 -19.12
N SER A 272 0.21 -4.73 -19.67
CA SER A 272 0.21 -5.64 -20.83
C SER A 272 0.94 -5.09 -22.06
N PHE A 273 0.86 -3.78 -22.32
CA PHE A 273 1.50 -3.17 -23.49
C PHE A 273 3.03 -3.23 -23.44
N ILE A 274 3.61 -3.18 -22.24
CA ILE A 274 5.05 -3.23 -22.02
C ILE A 274 5.51 -4.66 -21.74
N LEU A 275 4.66 -5.46 -21.10
CA LEU A 275 4.96 -6.85 -20.79
C LEU A 275 4.98 -7.74 -22.05
N THR A 276 4.06 -7.53 -22.99
CA THR A 276 3.94 -8.34 -24.22
C THR A 276 5.25 -8.50 -24.99
N PRO A 277 5.98 -7.43 -25.36
CA PRO A 277 7.24 -7.59 -26.10
C PRO A 277 8.32 -8.30 -25.28
N VAL A 278 8.40 -8.03 -23.97
CA VAL A 278 9.41 -8.65 -23.10
C VAL A 278 9.15 -10.14 -22.94
N GLU A 279 7.91 -10.53 -22.71
CA GLU A 279 7.51 -11.93 -22.60
C GLU A 279 7.65 -12.68 -23.92
N LEU A 280 7.27 -12.08 -25.05
CA LEU A 280 7.43 -12.70 -26.37
C LEU A 280 8.89 -13.09 -26.59
N ILE A 281 9.82 -12.16 -26.34
CA ILE A 281 11.26 -12.41 -26.51
C ILE A 281 11.76 -13.45 -25.49
N LYS A 282 11.29 -13.41 -24.23
CA LYS A 282 11.62 -14.40 -23.21
C LYS A 282 11.20 -15.81 -23.65
N CYS A 283 9.94 -15.98 -24.05
CA CYS A 283 9.39 -17.26 -24.50
C CYS A 283 10.13 -17.78 -25.75
N GLN A 284 10.37 -16.93 -26.74
CA GLN A 284 11.11 -17.32 -27.94
C GLN A 284 12.54 -17.77 -27.63
N LEU A 285 13.25 -17.02 -26.76
CA LEU A 285 14.61 -17.37 -26.36
C LEU A 285 14.67 -18.71 -25.62
N GLN A 286 13.71 -18.95 -24.72
CA GLN A 286 13.65 -20.21 -23.97
C GLN A 286 13.44 -21.40 -24.92
N VAL A 287 12.60 -21.27 -25.95
CA VAL A 287 12.42 -22.34 -26.96
C VAL A 287 13.66 -22.50 -27.84
N VAL A 288 14.23 -21.42 -28.37
CA VAL A 288 15.39 -21.50 -29.28
C VAL A 288 16.62 -22.12 -28.60
N ASN A 289 16.89 -21.77 -27.35
CA ASN A 289 18.00 -22.34 -26.59
C ASN A 289 17.81 -23.84 -26.26
N LEU A 290 16.58 -24.34 -26.28
CA LEU A 290 16.29 -25.77 -26.09
C LEU A 290 16.44 -26.56 -27.39
N VAL A 291 16.07 -25.96 -28.53
CA VAL A 291 16.05 -26.65 -29.83
C VAL A 291 17.41 -26.59 -30.55
N SER A 292 18.15 -25.48 -30.40
CA SER A 292 19.44 -25.27 -31.08
C SER A 292 20.62 -25.63 -30.18
N ALA A 293 20.97 -26.92 -30.13
CA ALA A 293 22.23 -27.39 -29.55
C ALA A 293 23.43 -26.90 -30.38
N GLY A 294 23.87 -25.66 -30.13
CA GLY A 294 25.11 -25.13 -30.73
C GLY A 294 25.11 -23.64 -31.04
N ASN A 295 23.95 -22.96 -31.06
CA ASN A 295 23.90 -21.52 -31.33
C ASN A 295 23.06 -20.80 -30.27
N THR A 296 23.71 -20.17 -29.30
CA THR A 296 23.04 -19.35 -28.29
C THR A 296 22.52 -18.09 -28.93
N ALA A 297 21.23 -18.06 -29.27
CA ALA A 297 20.60 -16.84 -29.73
C ALA A 297 20.67 -15.78 -28.62
N SER A 298 21.11 -14.58 -28.96
CA SER A 298 21.12 -13.45 -28.04
C SER A 298 19.78 -12.71 -28.12
N TYR A 299 19.42 -12.00 -27.04
CA TYR A 299 18.24 -11.12 -27.02
C TYR A 299 18.25 -10.14 -28.20
N SER A 300 19.40 -9.55 -28.49
CA SER A 300 19.55 -8.57 -29.57
C SER A 300 19.37 -9.20 -30.96
N SER A 301 19.80 -10.45 -31.17
CA SER A 301 19.59 -11.14 -32.44
C SER A 301 18.13 -11.50 -32.66
N LEU A 302 17.42 -11.93 -31.60
CA LEU A 302 15.99 -12.26 -31.67
C LEU A 302 15.13 -11.01 -31.91
N ILE A 303 15.42 -9.91 -31.21
CA ILE A 303 14.74 -8.63 -31.43
C ILE A 303 14.92 -8.19 -32.88
N LYS A 304 16.16 -8.23 -33.40
CA LYS A 304 16.46 -7.86 -34.80
C LYS A 304 15.78 -8.79 -35.80
N SER A 305 15.78 -10.10 -35.57
CA SER A 305 15.11 -11.05 -36.49
C SER A 305 13.59 -10.87 -36.49
N THR A 306 12.99 -10.63 -35.32
CA THR A 306 11.55 -10.38 -35.21
C THR A 306 11.16 -9.08 -35.90
N LEU A 307 11.93 -8.00 -35.69
CA LEU A 307 11.74 -6.73 -36.39
C LEU A 307 11.92 -6.85 -37.90
N ARG A 308 12.90 -7.63 -38.37
CA ARG A 308 13.15 -7.83 -39.81
C ARG A 308 12.04 -8.65 -40.49
N ASN A 309 11.52 -9.67 -39.81
CA ASN A 309 10.58 -10.63 -40.40
C ASN A 309 9.11 -10.20 -40.26
N HIS A 310 8.74 -9.56 -39.15
CA HIS A 310 7.35 -9.23 -38.81
C HIS A 310 7.12 -7.73 -38.54
N GLY A 311 8.17 -6.90 -38.67
CA GLY A 311 8.09 -5.48 -38.35
C GLY A 311 7.93 -5.19 -36.86
N ILE A 312 7.61 -3.93 -36.55
CA ILE A 312 7.42 -3.43 -35.17
C ILE A 312 6.20 -4.09 -34.51
N THR A 313 5.11 -4.27 -35.25
CA THR A 313 3.88 -4.91 -34.75
C THR A 313 4.07 -6.38 -34.38
N GLY A 314 5.11 -7.04 -34.93
CA GLY A 314 5.48 -8.41 -34.56
C GLY A 314 5.82 -8.58 -33.07
N LEU A 315 6.30 -7.52 -32.40
CA LEU A 315 6.62 -7.55 -30.97
C LEU A 315 5.38 -7.63 -30.07
N TRP A 316 4.20 -7.24 -30.58
CA TRP A 316 2.92 -7.33 -29.86
C TRP A 316 2.09 -8.57 -30.26
N LYS A 317 2.73 -9.55 -30.92
CA LYS A 317 2.08 -10.83 -31.23
C LYS A 317 1.69 -11.54 -29.93
N GLY A 318 0.39 -11.78 -29.74
CA GLY A 318 -0.15 -12.35 -28.51
C GLY A 318 -0.60 -11.31 -27.47
N LEU A 319 -0.65 -10.01 -27.83
CA LEU A 319 -1.13 -8.94 -26.95
C LEU A 319 -2.53 -9.23 -26.39
N SER A 320 -3.48 -9.67 -27.21
CA SER A 320 -4.85 -9.97 -26.73
C SER A 320 -4.90 -11.08 -25.68
N SER A 321 -4.07 -12.12 -25.84
CA SER A 321 -3.95 -13.20 -24.86
C SER A 321 -3.27 -12.72 -23.58
N THR A 322 -2.28 -11.84 -23.71
CA THR A 322 -1.57 -11.24 -22.57
C THR A 322 -2.48 -10.31 -21.80
N MET A 323 -3.21 -9.44 -22.49
CA MET A 323 -4.21 -8.55 -21.89
C MET A 323 -5.31 -9.32 -21.17
N ALA A 324 -5.85 -10.38 -21.76
CA ALA A 324 -6.88 -11.18 -21.10
C ALA A 324 -6.37 -11.80 -19.78
N ARG A 325 -5.16 -12.37 -19.80
CA ARG A 325 -4.48 -12.91 -18.61
C ARG A 325 -4.23 -11.81 -17.58
N GLU A 326 -3.61 -10.71 -17.97
CA GLU A 326 -3.19 -9.67 -17.04
C GLU A 326 -4.38 -8.93 -16.45
N VAL A 327 -5.39 -8.55 -17.23
CA VAL A 327 -6.56 -7.82 -16.71
C VAL A 327 -7.36 -8.68 -15.72
N ILE A 328 -7.67 -9.93 -16.09
CA ILE A 328 -8.47 -10.81 -15.23
C ILE A 328 -7.62 -11.26 -14.04
N GLY A 329 -6.36 -11.62 -14.31
CA GLY A 329 -5.42 -12.06 -13.30
C GLY A 329 -5.16 -10.99 -12.24
N THR A 330 -4.77 -9.77 -12.62
CA THR A 330 -4.52 -8.71 -11.63
C THR A 330 -5.79 -8.36 -10.86
N ALA A 331 -6.96 -8.34 -11.50
CA ALA A 331 -8.23 -8.15 -10.80
C ALA A 331 -8.48 -9.23 -9.73
N ILE A 332 -8.22 -10.51 -10.06
CA ILE A 332 -8.32 -11.63 -9.10
C ILE A 332 -7.27 -11.51 -8.00
N TRP A 333 -6.05 -11.12 -8.33
CA TRP A 333 -4.96 -10.97 -7.37
C TRP A 333 -5.29 -9.89 -6.34
N PHE A 334 -5.65 -8.69 -6.81
CA PHE A 334 -6.07 -7.57 -5.95
C PHE A 334 -7.33 -7.90 -5.16
N GLY A 335 -8.33 -8.52 -5.78
CA GLY A 335 -9.55 -8.95 -5.09
C GLY A 335 -9.26 -9.97 -3.98
N THR A 336 -8.44 -10.99 -4.27
CA THR A 336 -8.09 -12.02 -3.28
C THR A 336 -7.29 -11.42 -2.13
N TYR A 337 -6.33 -10.55 -2.44
CA TYR A 337 -5.52 -9.83 -1.44
C TYR A 337 -6.40 -9.03 -0.46
N GLU A 338 -7.34 -8.25 -0.99
CA GLU A 338 -8.25 -7.43 -0.20
C GLU A 338 -9.25 -8.24 0.61
N TYR A 339 -9.84 -9.28 0.00
CA TYR A 339 -10.75 -10.19 0.69
C TYR A 339 -10.09 -10.84 1.91
N ILE A 340 -8.84 -11.27 1.75
CA ILE A 340 -8.07 -11.90 2.82
C ILE A 340 -7.67 -10.88 3.89
N ASN A 341 -7.27 -9.67 3.51
CA ASN A 341 -6.96 -8.61 4.48
C ASN A 341 -8.19 -8.22 5.31
N ASP A 342 -9.36 -8.11 4.71
CA ASP A 342 -10.61 -7.84 5.44
C ASP A 342 -11.03 -9.00 6.36
N TYR A 343 -10.78 -10.24 5.93
CA TYR A 343 -10.95 -11.42 6.79
C TYR A 343 -10.02 -11.36 8.01
N TYR A 344 -8.74 -11.05 7.82
CA TYR A 344 -7.76 -10.93 8.91
C TYR A 344 -8.07 -9.78 9.88
N LYS A 345 -8.62 -8.66 9.41
CA LYS A 345 -9.12 -7.57 10.28
C LYS A 345 -10.25 -8.01 11.21
N THR A 346 -11.01 -9.02 10.81
CA THR A 346 -12.15 -9.57 11.58
C THR A 346 -11.72 -10.69 12.54
N ALA A 347 -10.59 -11.34 12.28
CA ALA A 347 -10.05 -12.41 13.11
C ALA A 347 -9.45 -11.87 14.44
N LYS A 348 -9.72 -12.55 15.55
CA LYS A 348 -9.29 -12.12 16.90
C LYS A 348 -7.95 -12.70 17.36
N ASP A 349 -7.32 -13.56 16.57
CA ASP A 349 -6.14 -14.31 17.00
C ASP A 349 -4.87 -13.44 17.12
N PRO A 350 -4.11 -13.53 18.24
CA PRO A 350 -2.90 -12.72 18.45
C PRO A 350 -1.79 -12.98 17.44
N TRP A 351 -1.67 -14.22 16.92
CA TRP A 351 -0.64 -14.56 15.91
C TRP A 351 -0.95 -13.93 14.55
N LEU A 352 -2.24 -13.80 14.21
CA LEU A 352 -2.75 -13.12 13.01
C LEU A 352 -2.62 -11.59 13.08
N LYS A 353 -2.41 -11.00 14.26
CA LYS A 353 -2.19 -9.55 14.40
C LYS A 353 -0.80 -9.08 13.97
N ASN A 354 0.13 -9.99 13.71
CA ASN A 354 1.44 -9.64 13.14
C ASN A 354 1.25 -9.14 11.72
N HIS A 355 1.29 -7.81 11.55
CA HIS A 355 1.05 -7.11 10.29
C HIS A 355 1.87 -7.69 9.12
N ASP A 356 3.15 -7.96 9.33
CA ASP A 356 4.02 -8.45 8.24
C ASP A 356 3.65 -9.88 7.78
N MET A 357 3.22 -10.74 8.71
CA MET A 357 2.77 -12.10 8.40
C MET A 357 1.42 -12.06 7.66
N GLN A 358 0.54 -11.14 8.05
CA GLN A 358 -0.72 -10.91 7.34
C GLN A 358 -0.47 -10.54 5.88
N LEU A 359 0.40 -9.55 5.62
CA LEU A 359 0.74 -9.13 4.25
C LEU A 359 1.39 -10.25 3.43
N LEU A 360 2.26 -11.03 4.05
CA LEU A 360 2.90 -12.17 3.40
C LEU A 360 1.88 -13.24 3.00
N LEU A 361 0.98 -13.62 3.91
CA LEU A 361 -0.03 -14.64 3.68
C LEU A 361 -1.09 -14.18 2.67
N SER A 362 -1.55 -12.94 2.75
CA SER A 362 -2.52 -12.39 1.79
C SER A 362 -1.92 -12.31 0.39
N GLY A 363 -0.66 -11.85 0.27
CA GLY A 363 0.06 -11.85 -1.00
C GLY A 363 0.29 -13.27 -1.56
N ALA A 364 0.68 -14.22 -0.72
CA ALA A 364 0.89 -15.61 -1.13
C ALA A 364 -0.40 -16.27 -1.62
N MET A 365 -1.50 -16.12 -0.88
CA MET A 365 -2.80 -16.66 -1.28
C MET A 365 -3.34 -15.98 -2.54
N ALA A 366 -3.18 -14.67 -2.68
CA ALA A 366 -3.53 -13.95 -3.91
C ALA A 366 -2.74 -14.50 -5.12
N GLY A 367 -1.44 -14.77 -4.94
CA GLY A 367 -0.60 -15.40 -5.95
C GLY A 367 -1.06 -16.82 -6.34
N VAL A 368 -1.43 -17.64 -5.37
CA VAL A 368 -1.96 -19.00 -5.63
C VAL A 368 -3.28 -18.93 -6.40
N THR A 369 -4.21 -18.09 -5.96
CA THR A 369 -5.52 -17.92 -6.62
C THR A 369 -5.38 -17.38 -8.03
N PHE A 370 -4.48 -16.41 -8.25
CA PHE A 370 -4.11 -15.91 -9.58
C PHE A 370 -3.66 -17.05 -10.50
N ASN A 371 -2.65 -17.81 -10.08
CA ASN A 371 -2.03 -18.84 -10.91
C ASN A 371 -3.01 -19.98 -11.21
N PHE A 372 -3.79 -20.41 -10.23
CA PHE A 372 -4.79 -21.46 -10.41
C PHE A 372 -5.89 -21.04 -11.38
N SER A 373 -6.38 -19.81 -11.25
CA SER A 373 -7.46 -19.29 -12.10
C SER A 373 -7.00 -19.03 -13.54
N MET A 374 -5.75 -18.58 -13.73
CA MET A 374 -5.21 -18.22 -15.04
C MET A 374 -4.44 -19.34 -15.74
N PHE A 375 -4.28 -20.51 -15.12
CA PHE A 375 -3.54 -21.63 -15.70
C PHE A 375 -4.02 -22.04 -17.12
N PRO A 376 -5.34 -22.10 -17.41
CA PRO A 376 -5.81 -22.39 -18.76
C PRO A 376 -5.44 -21.32 -19.78
N VAL A 377 -5.54 -20.05 -19.39
CA VAL A 377 -5.22 -18.89 -20.23
C VAL A 377 -3.72 -18.84 -20.53
N ASP A 378 -2.89 -19.15 -19.52
CA ASP A 378 -1.44 -19.26 -19.65
C ASP A 378 -1.01 -20.32 -20.64
N THR A 379 -1.71 -21.46 -20.62
CA THR A 379 -1.46 -22.57 -21.56
C THR A 379 -1.76 -22.14 -23.00
N ILE A 380 -2.86 -21.42 -23.23
CA ILE A 380 -3.20 -20.88 -24.56
C ILE A 380 -2.19 -19.82 -25.00
N LYS A 381 -1.82 -18.90 -24.10
CA LYS A 381 -0.84 -17.83 -24.35
C LYS A 381 0.51 -18.38 -24.80
N SER A 382 1.05 -19.36 -24.04
CA SER A 382 2.34 -19.98 -24.33
C SER A 382 2.35 -20.64 -25.71
N ASN A 383 1.28 -21.35 -26.07
CA ASN A 383 1.14 -21.96 -27.40
C ASN A 383 1.11 -20.93 -28.54
N ILE A 384 0.40 -19.81 -28.38
CA ILE A 384 0.35 -18.73 -29.39
C ILE A 384 1.73 -18.09 -29.61
N GLN A 385 2.47 -17.85 -28.53
CA GLN A 385 3.79 -17.20 -28.58
C GLN A 385 4.87 -18.13 -29.17
N THR A 386 4.77 -19.44 -28.93
CA THR A 386 5.76 -20.44 -29.40
C THR A 386 5.48 -20.98 -30.81
N GLN A 387 4.23 -21.00 -31.27
CA GLN A 387 3.86 -21.48 -32.62
C GLN A 387 4.60 -20.77 -33.76
N SER A 388 4.96 -19.50 -33.57
CA SER A 388 5.71 -18.71 -34.56
C SER A 388 7.11 -19.25 -34.90
N ILE A 389 7.68 -20.10 -34.03
CA ILE A 389 8.99 -20.72 -34.24
C ILE A 389 8.86 -22.01 -35.05
N TYR A 390 7.76 -22.75 -34.90
CA TYR A 390 7.57 -24.07 -35.51
C TYR A 390 6.92 -24.01 -36.89
N ASN A 391 5.93 -23.15 -37.09
CA ASN A 391 5.23 -23.02 -38.36
C ASN A 391 5.28 -21.57 -38.83
N ASN A 392 5.82 -21.34 -40.02
CA ASN A 392 5.88 -20.05 -40.71
C ASN A 392 4.48 -19.52 -41.15
N GLN A 393 3.40 -20.01 -40.55
CA GLN A 393 2.01 -19.64 -40.85
C GLN A 393 1.50 -18.55 -39.91
N GLN A 394 0.70 -17.64 -40.47
CA GLN A 394 0.12 -16.50 -39.78
C GLN A 394 -0.82 -16.93 -38.64
N GLY A 395 -0.81 -16.11 -37.58
CA GLY A 395 -1.29 -16.46 -36.25
C GLY A 395 -2.77 -16.87 -36.19
N VAL A 396 -3.00 -18.05 -35.61
CA VAL A 396 -4.34 -18.47 -35.15
C VAL A 396 -4.71 -17.64 -33.91
N GLY A 397 -5.92 -17.07 -33.92
CA GLY A 397 -6.43 -16.27 -32.81
C GLY A 397 -6.61 -17.07 -31.51
N PHE A 398 -6.72 -16.36 -30.38
CA PHE A 398 -6.88 -16.94 -29.04
C PHE A 398 -7.93 -18.07 -28.97
N TRP A 399 -9.11 -17.83 -29.54
CA TRP A 399 -10.22 -18.78 -29.57
C TRP A 399 -9.96 -20.00 -30.46
N ALA A 400 -9.22 -19.83 -31.56
CA ALA A 400 -8.89 -20.94 -32.46
C ALA A 400 -7.88 -21.89 -31.81
N VAL A 401 -6.86 -21.34 -31.14
CA VAL A 401 -5.88 -22.15 -30.39
C VAL A 401 -6.53 -22.83 -29.19
N GLY A 402 -7.36 -22.11 -28.43
CA GLY A 402 -8.12 -22.71 -27.32
C GLY A 402 -9.00 -23.88 -27.77
N LYS A 403 -9.76 -23.71 -28.86
CA LYS A 403 -10.59 -24.78 -29.42
C LYS A 403 -9.75 -25.96 -29.93
N SER A 404 -8.60 -25.70 -30.54
CA SER A 404 -7.68 -26.75 -31.02
C SER A 404 -6.99 -27.53 -29.90
N LEU A 405 -6.73 -26.89 -28.74
CA LEU A 405 -6.20 -27.55 -27.55
C LEU A 405 -7.24 -28.47 -26.92
N ILE A 406 -8.47 -27.97 -26.79
CA ILE A 406 -9.60 -28.74 -26.25
C ILE A 406 -9.92 -29.95 -27.15
N SER A 407 -9.74 -29.81 -28.47
CA SER A 407 -10.04 -30.88 -29.44
C SER A 407 -8.92 -31.91 -29.65
N LYS A 408 -7.69 -31.68 -29.15
CA LYS A 408 -6.60 -32.68 -29.20
C LYS A 408 -6.58 -33.49 -27.90
N ASN A 409 -6.73 -34.81 -28.02
CA ASN A 409 -6.81 -35.80 -26.93
C ASN A 409 -5.92 -35.51 -25.71
N GLY A 410 -6.56 -35.23 -24.57
CA GLY A 410 -5.95 -35.06 -23.24
C GLY A 410 -6.11 -33.68 -22.60
N GLY A 411 -7.18 -32.94 -22.93
CA GLY A 411 -7.37 -31.54 -22.53
C GLY A 411 -7.37 -31.25 -21.02
N LEU A 412 -6.61 -30.19 -20.68
CA LEU A 412 -6.46 -29.46 -19.40
C LEU A 412 -6.28 -30.25 -18.10
#